data_AF-A0A090XFQ1-F1
#
_entry.id   AF-A0A090XFQ1-F1
#
_cell.length_a   1.000
_cell.length_b   1.000
_cell.length_c   1.000
_cell.angle_alpha   90.00
_cell.angle_beta   90.00
_cell.angle_gamma   90.00
#
_symmetry.space_group_name_H-M   'P 1'
#
loop_
_entity.id
_entity.type
_entity.pdbx_description
1 polymer ?
#
loop_
_entity_poly.entity_id
_entity_poly.type
_entity_poly.pdbx_seq_one_letter_code
_entity_poly.pdbx_strand_id
1 'polypeptide(L)'
;MDYLMSRKSQLDTRELLLLESEVKAQGKNMVVAYVLWYFLGIFGGHRFYMGRTGSAVAQLILSLTLIGMFVTSIWWIVDAFLVHTWVKQHNAEVENRLIDKIFYDRGRSPEYPI
;
A
#
# COMPACT_ATOMS: atom_id res chain seq x y z
N MET A 1 -5.92 16.92 -2.47
CA MET A 1 -5.40 16.74 -1.10
C MET A 1 -6.26 17.44 -0.05
N ASP A 2 -6.94 18.55 -0.36
CA ASP A 2 -7.74 19.30 0.63
C ASP A 2 -8.94 18.56 1.22
N TYR A 3 -9.58 17.67 0.46
CA TYR A 3 -10.78 16.92 0.90
C TYR A 3 -10.53 15.96 2.08
N LEU A 4 -9.33 15.42 2.24
CA LEU A 4 -9.02 14.48 3.33
C LEU A 4 -8.65 15.21 4.62
N MET A 5 -7.97 16.36 4.49
CA MET A 5 -7.65 17.21 5.63
C MET A 5 -8.91 17.82 6.24
N SER A 6 -9.88 18.26 5.42
CA SER A 6 -11.15 18.78 5.91
C SER A 6 -12.00 17.71 6.61
N ARG A 7 -11.98 16.46 6.14
CA ARG A 7 -12.66 15.34 6.81
C ARG A 7 -12.00 14.94 8.12
N LYS A 8 -10.66 14.96 8.17
CA LYS A 8 -9.93 14.69 9.42
C LYS A 8 -10.18 15.72 10.50
N SER A 9 -10.33 16.99 10.15
CA SER A 9 -10.60 18.04 11.14
C SER A 9 -12.02 17.96 11.73
N GLN A 10 -12.90 17.12 11.18
CA GLN A 10 -14.25 16.85 11.67
C GLN A 10 -14.37 15.55 12.50
N LEU A 11 -13.26 14.85 12.75
CA LEU A 11 -13.22 13.67 13.62
C LEU A 11 -12.96 14.11 15.06
N ASP A 12 -13.69 13.51 16.01
CA ASP A 12 -13.35 13.65 17.43
C ASP A 12 -12.03 12.94 17.74
N THR A 13 -11.39 13.31 18.86
CA THR A 13 -10.10 12.74 19.28
C THR A 13 -10.15 11.21 19.36
N ARG A 14 -11.28 10.64 19.80
CA ARG A 14 -11.46 9.18 19.87
C ARG A 14 -11.51 8.53 18.49
N GLU A 15 -12.25 9.13 17.57
CA GLU A 15 -12.38 8.62 16.19
C GLU A 15 -11.06 8.75 15.43
N LEU A 16 -10.29 9.81 15.70
CA LEU A 16 -8.98 10.02 15.11
C LEU A 16 -7.96 8.98 15.60
N LEU A 17 -7.96 8.67 16.90
CA LEU A 17 -7.15 7.59 17.47
C LEU A 17 -7.52 6.21 16.91
N LEU A 18 -8.81 5.92 16.75
CA LEU A 18 -9.28 4.67 16.14
C LEU A 18 -8.84 4.58 14.67
N LEU A 19 -9.06 5.64 13.89
CA LEU A 19 -8.60 5.74 12.50
C LEU A 19 -7.10 5.46 12.39
N GLU A 20 -6.27 6.14 13.19
CA GLU A 20 -4.82 5.94 13.16
C GLU A 20 -4.41 4.51 13.53
N SER A 21 -5.04 3.94 14.56
CA SER A 21 -4.77 2.57 14.98
C SER A 21 -5.11 1.55 13.89
N GLU A 22 -6.18 1.78 13.15
CA GLU A 22 -6.71 0.86 12.15
C GLU A 22 -5.99 1.02 10.81
N VAL A 23 -5.59 2.24 10.44
CA VAL A 23 -4.65 2.50 9.34
C VAL A 23 -3.29 1.87 9.63
N LYS A 24 -2.81 1.92 10.88
CA LYS A 24 -1.55 1.28 11.25
C LYS A 24 -1.64 -0.25 11.24
N ALA A 25 -2.81 -0.80 11.58
CA ALA A 25 -3.05 -2.25 11.58
C ALA A 25 -3.26 -2.83 10.17
N GLN A 26 -3.97 -2.11 9.30
CA GLN A 26 -4.28 -2.56 7.93
C GLN A 26 -3.29 -2.03 6.88
N GLY A 27 -2.51 -0.99 7.21
CA GLY A 27 -1.50 -0.42 6.35
C GLY A 27 -0.35 -1.39 6.11
N LYS A 28 0.19 -1.37 4.88
CA LYS A 28 1.36 -2.19 4.55
C LYS A 28 2.63 -1.53 5.08
N ASN A 29 3.47 -2.33 5.74
CA ASN A 29 4.76 -1.86 6.24
C ASN A 29 5.76 -1.72 5.08
N MET A 30 6.22 -0.49 4.85
CA MET A 30 7.18 -0.13 3.82
C MET A 30 8.52 -0.88 4.00
N VAL A 31 8.96 -1.08 5.24
CA VAL A 31 10.20 -1.80 5.55
C VAL A 31 10.08 -3.26 5.13
N VAL A 32 8.94 -3.90 5.42
CA VAL A 32 8.69 -5.28 5.01
C VAL A 32 8.65 -5.40 3.48
N ALA A 33 8.05 -4.44 2.79
CA ALA A 33 8.04 -4.40 1.32
C ALA A 33 9.46 -4.27 0.73
N TYR A 34 10.31 -3.43 1.33
CA TYR A 34 11.72 -3.28 0.92
C TYR A 34 12.56 -4.52 1.24
N VAL A 35 12.34 -5.17 2.39
CA VAL A 35 13.04 -6.42 2.75
C VAL A 35 12.66 -7.54 1.78
N LEU A 36 11.36 -7.68 1.45
CA LEU A 36 10.92 -8.63 0.43
C LEU A 36 11.48 -8.29 -0.96
N TRP A 37 11.55 -7.02 -1.32
CA TRP A 37 12.14 -6.58 -2.58
C TRP A 37 13.65 -6.83 -2.63
N TYR A 38 14.38 -6.68 -1.53
CA TYR A 38 15.82 -6.93 -1.47
C TYR A 38 16.15 -8.42 -1.56
N PHE A 39 15.48 -9.27 -0.78
CA PHE A 39 15.74 -10.71 -0.74
C PHE A 39 15.13 -11.46 -1.94
N LEU A 40 13.97 -11.04 -2.42
CA LEU A 40 13.19 -11.75 -3.44
C LEU A 40 13.17 -11.02 -4.80
N GLY A 41 13.82 -9.85 -4.91
CA GLY A 41 13.80 -9.01 -6.11
C GLY A 41 14.57 -9.57 -7.30
N ILE A 42 15.69 -10.27 -7.06
CA ILE A 42 16.46 -10.92 -8.13
C ILE A 42 15.66 -12.07 -8.76
N PHE A 43 14.83 -12.76 -7.95
CA PHE A 43 13.95 -13.84 -8.39
C PHE A 43 12.55 -13.36 -8.83
N GLY A 44 12.24 -12.07 -8.72
CA GLY A 44 10.93 -11.51 -9.07
C GLY A 44 9.79 -11.85 -8.08
N GLY A 45 10.10 -12.40 -6.90
CA GLY A 45 9.08 -12.83 -5.94
C GLY A 45 8.30 -11.68 -5.28
N HIS A 46 8.86 -10.47 -5.25
CA HIS A 46 8.15 -9.28 -4.75
C HIS A 46 6.88 -8.96 -5.60
N ARG A 47 6.90 -9.28 -6.91
CA ARG A 47 5.74 -9.12 -7.80
C ARG A 47 4.68 -10.19 -7.62
N PHE A 48 5.10 -11.40 -7.23
CA PHE A 48 4.18 -12.44 -6.77
C PHE A 48 3.40 -11.96 -5.52
N TYR A 49 4.09 -11.30 -4.59
CA TYR A 49 3.46 -10.77 -3.37
C TYR A 49 2.50 -9.60 -3.62
N MET A 50 2.72 -8.81 -4.67
CA MET A 50 1.86 -7.69 -5.05
C MET A 50 0.74 -8.06 -6.04
N GLY A 51 0.49 -9.34 -6.28
CA GLY A 51 -0.62 -9.80 -7.13
C GLY A 51 -0.44 -9.54 -8.62
N ARG A 52 0.78 -9.17 -9.05
CA ARG A 52 1.14 -8.98 -10.47
C ARG A 52 1.82 -10.24 -11.00
N THR A 53 1.05 -11.32 -11.09
CA THR A 53 1.54 -12.65 -11.49
C THR A 53 2.10 -12.68 -12.91
N GLY A 54 1.49 -11.92 -13.85
CA GLY A 54 1.94 -11.88 -15.25
C GLY A 54 3.35 -11.31 -15.43
N SER A 55 3.66 -10.20 -14.74
CA SER A 55 5.00 -9.60 -14.81
C SER A 55 6.02 -10.37 -13.95
N ALA A 56 5.57 -11.08 -12.91
CA ALA A 56 6.42 -11.97 -12.13
C ALA A 56 6.90 -13.18 -12.95
N VAL A 57 6.03 -13.80 -13.74
CA VAL A 57 6.38 -14.94 -14.62
C VAL A 57 7.36 -14.50 -15.73
N ALA A 58 7.11 -13.35 -16.37
CA ALA A 58 8.04 -12.81 -17.37
C ALA A 58 9.44 -12.56 -16.77
N GLN A 59 9.50 -12.06 -15.54
CA GLN A 59 10.76 -11.81 -14.82
C GLN A 59 11.48 -13.09 -14.42
N LEU A 60 10.74 -14.15 -14.06
CA LEU A 60 11.28 -15.46 -13.73
C LEU A 60 11.89 -16.14 -14.97
N ILE A 61 11.21 -16.07 -16.12
CA ILE A 61 11.72 -16.57 -17.41
C ILE A 61 12.97 -15.78 -17.85
N LEU A 62 12.96 -14.45 -17.69
CA LEU A 62 14.13 -13.63 -17.99
C LEU A 62 15.30 -13.95 -17.06
N SER A 63 15.07 -14.15 -15.75
CA SER A 63 16.12 -14.44 -14.77
C SER A 63 16.90 -15.73 -15.07
N LEU A 64 16.33 -16.66 -15.83
CA LEU A 64 16.98 -17.89 -16.29
C LEU A 64 17.98 -17.66 -17.44
N THR A 65 18.02 -16.45 -18.01
CA THR A 65 18.95 -16.08 -19.09
C THR A 65 20.02 -15.10 -18.59
N LEU A 66 21.28 -15.27 -19.02
CA LEU A 66 22.41 -14.38 -18.66
C LEU A 66 22.15 -12.90 -19.03
N ILE A 67 21.44 -12.66 -20.14
CA ILE A 67 21.02 -11.33 -20.58
C ILE A 67 19.93 -10.77 -19.65
N GLY A 68 19.03 -11.64 -19.19
CA GLY A 68 17.96 -11.26 -18.30
C GLY A 68 18.45 -10.75 -16.95
N MET A 69 19.62 -11.16 -16.45
CA MET A 69 20.23 -10.60 -15.23
C MET A 69 20.55 -9.10 -15.32
N PHE A 70 21.05 -8.61 -16.46
CA PHE A 70 21.28 -7.17 -16.67
C PHE A 70 19.98 -6.38 -16.77
N VAL A 71 18.98 -6.96 -17.44
CA VAL A 71 17.65 -6.35 -17.56
C VAL A 71 16.94 -6.34 -16.21
N THR A 72 17.00 -7.43 -15.43
CA THR A 72 16.39 -7.50 -14.10
C THR A 72 17.08 -6.59 -13.09
N SER A 73 18.37 -6.31 -13.20
CA SER A 73 19.04 -5.38 -12.29
C SER A 73 18.66 -3.91 -12.54
N ILE A 74 18.54 -3.50 -13.80
CA ILE A 74 17.98 -2.17 -14.14
C ILE A 74 16.50 -2.09 -13.71
N TRP A 75 15.74 -3.15 -13.98
CA TRP A 75 14.33 -3.23 -13.59
C TRP A 75 14.15 -3.19 -12.07
N TRP A 76 15.02 -3.86 -11.32
CA TRP A 76 14.99 -3.91 -9.85
C TRP A 76 15.06 -2.50 -9.26
N ILE A 77 15.95 -1.65 -9.77
CA ILE A 77 16.05 -0.23 -9.35
C ILE A 77 14.74 0.51 -9.60
N VAL A 78 14.12 0.34 -10.78
CA VAL A 78 12.84 0.96 -11.10
C VAL A 78 11.75 0.48 -10.14
N ASP A 79 11.69 -0.83 -9.82
CA ASP A 79 10.73 -1.38 -8.86
C ASP A 79 10.89 -0.78 -7.45
N ALA A 80 12.08 -0.35 -7.02
CA ALA A 80 12.26 0.33 -5.72
C ALA A 80 11.39 1.60 -5.61
N PHE A 81 11.36 2.40 -6.68
CA PHE A 81 10.53 3.61 -6.75
C PHE A 81 9.04 3.27 -6.86
N LEU A 82 8.68 2.19 -7.57
CA LEU A 82 7.29 1.75 -7.65
C LEU A 82 6.78 1.20 -6.31
N VAL A 83 7.59 0.46 -5.55
CA VAL A 83 7.22 -0.04 -4.21
C VAL A 83 6.79 1.11 -3.30
N HIS A 84 7.54 2.21 -3.29
CA HIS A 84 7.16 3.39 -2.51
C HIS A 84 5.79 3.95 -2.94
N THR A 85 5.55 4.01 -4.26
CA THR A 85 4.28 4.49 -4.81
C THR A 85 3.12 3.57 -4.44
N TRP A 86 3.30 2.26 -4.52
CA TRP A 86 2.27 1.27 -4.20
C TRP A 86 1.95 1.21 -2.72
N VAL A 87 2.95 1.28 -1.84
CA VAL A 87 2.72 1.35 -0.39
C VAL A 87 1.97 2.62 -0.03
N LYS A 88 2.35 3.76 -0.61
CA LYS A 88 1.67 5.04 -0.38
C LYS A 88 0.23 5.03 -0.90
N GLN A 89 -0.02 4.48 -2.08
CA GLN A 89 -1.36 4.34 -2.65
C GLN A 89 -2.24 3.43 -1.80
N HIS A 90 -1.72 2.26 -1.39
CA HIS A 90 -2.48 1.32 -0.57
C HIS A 90 -2.84 1.90 0.80
N ASN A 91 -1.90 2.56 1.47
CA ASN A 91 -2.16 3.19 2.77
C ASN A 91 -3.18 4.33 2.64
N ALA A 92 -3.12 5.12 1.56
CA ALA A 92 -4.11 6.17 1.28
C ALA A 92 -5.51 5.60 0.99
N GLU A 93 -5.61 4.46 0.31
CA GLU A 93 -6.90 3.80 0.07
C GLU A 93 -7.52 3.26 1.36
N VAL A 94 -6.72 2.61 2.22
CA VAL A 94 -7.17 2.11 3.52
C VAL A 94 -7.69 3.25 4.39
N GLU A 95 -6.94 4.35 4.46
CA GLU A 95 -7.34 5.56 5.19
C GLU A 95 -8.68 6.13 4.70
N ASN A 96 -8.88 6.23 3.38
CA ASN A 96 -10.14 6.71 2.82
C ASN A 96 -11.33 5.82 3.16
N ARG A 97 -11.16 4.50 3.06
CA ARG A 97 -12.22 3.53 3.38
C ARG A 97 -12.64 3.60 4.85
N LEU A 98 -11.68 3.79 5.75
CA LEU A 98 -11.96 3.90 7.17
C LEU A 98 -12.66 5.22 7.53
N ILE A 99 -12.25 6.33 6.90
CA ILE A 99 -12.94 7.61 7.03
C ILE A 99 -14.40 7.47 6.58
N ASP A 100 -14.65 6.90 5.39
CA ASP A 100 -16.01 6.70 4.88
C ASP A 100 -16.85 5.83 5.82
N LYS A 101 -16.25 4.80 6.42
CA LYS A 101 -16.93 3.93 7.39
C LYS A 101 -17.31 4.66 8.68
N ILE A 102 -16.43 5.52 9.21
CA ILE A 102 -16.69 6.33 10.41
C ILE A 102 -17.83 7.32 10.14
N PHE A 103 -17.80 8.04 9.02
CA PHE A 103 -18.88 8.97 8.65
C PHE A 103 -20.22 8.25 8.40
N TYR A 104 -20.17 7.06 7.79
CA TYR A 104 -21.35 6.23 7.58
C TYR A 104 -21.98 5.74 8.90
N ASP A 105 -21.16 5.25 9.84
CA ASP A 105 -21.64 4.82 11.16
C ASP A 105 -22.13 6.00 12.01
N ARG A 106 -21.47 7.17 11.93
CA ARG A 106 -21.90 8.39 12.61
C ARG A 106 -23.30 8.84 12.16
N GLY A 107 -23.58 8.85 10.86
CA GLY A 107 -24.89 9.21 10.33
C GLY A 107 -26.01 8.22 10.68
N ARG A 108 -25.67 7.01 11.16
CA ARG A 108 -26.62 6.02 11.70
C ARG A 108 -26.78 6.11 13.22
N SER A 109 -25.87 6.76 13.92
CA SER A 109 -25.84 6.76 15.37
C SER A 109 -26.78 7.85 15.91
N PRO A 110 -27.77 7.52 16.76
CA PRO A 110 -28.73 8.49 17.29
C PRO A 110 -28.08 9.54 18.22
N GLU A 111 -26.82 9.36 18.59
CA GLU A 111 -26.04 10.24 19.46
C GLU A 111 -25.55 11.54 18.79
N TYR A 112 -25.48 11.58 17.44
CA TYR A 112 -25.01 12.76 16.68
C TYR A 112 -25.78 12.93 15.35
N PRO A 113 -26.98 13.54 15.36
CA PRO A 113 -27.71 13.81 14.13
C PRO A 113 -27.01 14.88 13.28
N ILE A 114 -26.92 14.62 11.97
CA ILE A 114 -26.49 15.57 10.94
C ILE A 114 -27.52 16.66 10.69
#